data_AF-A0A239NPD1-F1
#
_entry.id   AF-A0A239NPD1-F1
#
_cell.length_a   1.000
_cell.length_b   1.000
_cell.length_c   1.000
_cell.angle_alpha   90.00
_cell.angle_beta   90.00
_cell.angle_gamma   90.00
#
_symmetry.space_group_name_H-M   'P 1'
#
loop_
_entity.id
_entity.type
_entity.pdbx_description
1 polymer ?
#
loop_
_entity_poly.entity_id
_entity_poly.type
_entity_poly.pdbx_seq_one_letter_code
_entity_poly.pdbx_strand_id
1 'polypeptide(L)'
;MGMEGSACVTHAHIHLLPLPFREVNALMAGDGLAPTTLGGLADLEQFGYDDRPYFYCGDTAEHQVYAAIQARPRQYLRSVAGRILGIPDPEWDYAVVVRKDVLMATMKETARWRLSLP
;
A
#
# COMPACT_ATOMS: atom_id res chain seq x y z
N MET A 1 -26.06 5.36 -14.73
CA MET A 1 -25.93 4.41 -13.61
C MET A 1 -24.90 3.37 -14.02
N GLY A 2 -23.62 3.68 -13.79
CA GLY A 2 -22.52 2.79 -14.15
C GLY A 2 -22.25 1.82 -12.99
N MET A 3 -22.09 0.54 -13.30
CA MET A 3 -21.77 -0.51 -12.33
C MET A 3 -20.52 -0.13 -11.50
N GLU A 4 -20.72 0.19 -10.24
CA GLU A 4 -19.65 0.35 -9.23
C GLU A 4 -19.10 -1.03 -8.83
N GLY A 5 -18.60 -1.78 -9.81
CA GLY A 5 -17.80 -2.99 -9.56
C GLY A 5 -16.37 -2.59 -9.21
N SER A 6 -16.18 -1.98 -8.05
CA SER A 6 -14.86 -1.71 -7.49
C SER A 6 -14.78 -2.47 -6.18
N ALA A 7 -13.69 -3.21 -5.96
CA ALA A 7 -13.38 -3.78 -4.65
C ALA A 7 -13.17 -2.65 -3.64
N CYS A 8 -14.28 -2.09 -3.14
CA CYS A 8 -14.30 -1.21 -2.00
C CYS A 8 -13.64 -2.00 -0.87
N VAL A 9 -12.59 -1.42 -0.30
CA VAL A 9 -11.90 -1.97 0.86
C VAL A 9 -12.88 -1.87 2.03
N THR A 10 -13.70 -2.91 2.22
CA THR A 10 -14.65 -3.06 3.33
C THR A 10 -13.99 -3.59 4.60
N HIS A 11 -12.69 -3.90 4.52
CA HIS A 11 -11.85 -4.49 5.57
C HIS A 11 -10.44 -3.91 5.46
N ALA A 12 -9.70 -3.79 6.57
CA ALA A 12 -8.32 -3.31 6.52
C ALA A 12 -7.42 -4.26 5.70
N HIS A 13 -6.62 -3.71 4.78
CA HIS A 13 -5.61 -4.45 4.03
C HIS A 13 -4.21 -4.12 4.55
N ILE A 14 -3.40 -5.14 4.82
CA ILE A 14 -1.98 -5.00 5.10
C ILE A 14 -1.21 -5.48 3.87
N HIS A 15 -0.39 -4.59 3.31
CA HIS A 15 0.48 -4.90 2.19
C HIS A 15 1.92 -5.09 2.69
N LEU A 16 2.54 -6.21 2.35
CA LEU A 16 3.97 -6.44 2.54
C LEU A 16 4.66 -6.19 1.20
N LEU A 17 5.35 -5.06 1.09
CA LEU A 17 5.99 -4.63 -0.15
C LEU A 17 7.50 -4.48 0.09
N PRO A 18 8.36 -5.09 -0.73
CA PRO A 18 9.81 -4.90 -0.64
C PRO A 18 10.21 -3.57 -1.29
N LEU A 19 9.72 -2.46 -0.72
CA LEU A 19 9.97 -1.10 -1.21
C LEU A 19 10.73 -0.29 -0.17
N PRO A 20 11.56 0.69 -0.58
CA PRO A 20 12.28 1.53 0.37
C PRO A 20 11.31 2.39 1.20
N PHE A 21 11.25 2.14 2.51
CA PHE A 21 10.34 2.82 3.45
C PHE A 21 10.38 4.34 3.32
N ARG A 22 11.60 4.91 3.29
CA ARG A 22 11.80 6.37 3.19
C ARG A 22 11.26 6.97 1.90
N GLU A 23 11.38 6.26 0.77
CA GLU A 23 10.87 6.74 -0.52
C GLU A 23 9.34 6.69 -0.56
N VAL A 24 8.74 5.62 -0.03
CA VAL A 24 7.28 5.51 0.14
C VAL A 24 6.76 6.71 0.94
N ASN A 25 7.36 6.96 2.12
CA ASN A 25 6.93 8.05 2.98
C ASN A 25 7.13 9.44 2.36
N ALA A 26 8.24 9.64 1.63
CA ALA A 26 8.50 10.89 0.93
C ALA A 26 7.47 11.16 -0.18
N LEU A 27 7.07 10.14 -0.94
CA LEU A 27 6.03 10.27 -1.96
C LEU A 27 4.66 10.56 -1.32
N MET A 28 4.32 9.85 -0.23
CA MET A 28 3.07 10.09 0.48
C MET A 28 3.02 11.51 1.06
N ALA A 29 4.12 11.99 1.65
CA ALA A 29 4.23 13.36 2.13
C ALA A 29 4.15 14.39 0.99
N GLY A 30 4.81 14.12 -0.14
CA GLY A 30 4.76 14.97 -1.34
C GLY A 30 3.36 15.06 -1.95
N ASP A 31 2.55 14.02 -1.80
CA ASP A 31 1.15 14.02 -2.20
C ASP A 31 0.24 14.75 -1.18
N GLY A 32 0.81 15.32 -0.11
CA GLY A 32 0.10 16.13 0.90
C GLY A 32 -0.43 15.35 2.09
N LEU A 33 0.05 14.12 2.34
CA LEU A 33 -0.29 13.38 3.55
C LEU A 33 0.68 13.76 4.68
N ALA A 34 0.16 14.25 5.81
CA ALA A 34 0.98 14.57 6.97
C ALA A 34 1.30 13.30 7.78
N PRO A 35 2.58 12.93 7.97
CA PRO A 35 2.96 11.79 8.79
C PRO A 35 2.83 12.11 10.28
N THR A 36 2.39 11.12 11.05
CA THR A 36 2.55 11.05 12.50
C THR A 36 3.39 9.82 12.83
N THR A 37 4.48 10.00 13.57
CA THR A 37 5.33 8.88 14.01
C THR A 37 4.62 8.10 15.12
N LEU A 38 4.71 6.78 15.05
CA LEU A 38 4.24 5.86 16.08
C LEU A 38 5.42 5.16 16.74
N GLY A 39 5.30 4.82 18.02
CA GLY A 39 6.22 3.93 18.73
C GLY A 39 6.02 2.46 18.34
N GLY A 40 4.85 2.11 17.82
CA GLY A 40 4.58 0.78 17.26
C GLY A 40 3.13 0.60 16.82
N LEU A 41 2.79 -0.64 16.44
CA LEU A 41 1.43 -1.00 16.02
C LEU A 41 0.37 -0.76 17.11
N ALA A 42 0.72 -0.85 18.39
CA ALA A 42 -0.20 -0.60 19.49
C ALA A 42 -0.76 0.84 19.47
N ASP A 43 0.03 1.80 19.00
CA ASP A 43 -0.38 3.21 18.95
C ASP A 43 -1.41 3.49 17.84
N LEU A 44 -1.76 2.51 17.00
CA LEU A 44 -2.86 2.64 16.03
C LEU A 44 -4.22 2.70 16.72
N GLU A 45 -4.33 2.25 17.98
CA GLU A 45 -5.58 2.27 18.74
C GLU A 45 -6.24 3.66 18.75
N GLN A 46 -5.43 4.72 18.88
CA GLN A 46 -5.91 6.12 18.89
C GLN A 46 -6.63 6.53 17.59
N PHE A 47 -6.30 5.92 16.45
CA PHE A 47 -6.93 6.20 15.16
C PHE A 47 -8.21 5.38 14.95
N GLY A 48 -8.32 4.22 15.60
CA GLY A 48 -9.53 3.39 15.57
C GLY A 48 -10.71 4.04 16.28
N TYR A 49 -10.47 4.82 17.35
CA TYR A 49 -11.53 5.48 18.11
C TYR A 49 -12.22 6.62 17.37
N ASP A 50 -11.52 7.27 16.45
CA ASP A 50 -12.02 8.45 15.73
C ASP A 50 -12.77 8.12 14.43
N ASP A 51 -12.86 6.83 14.05
CA ASP A 51 -13.42 6.33 12.78
C ASP A 51 -12.87 7.08 11.54
N ARG A 52 -11.61 7.53 11.63
CA ARG A 52 -10.96 8.28 10.55
C ARG A 52 -10.19 7.33 9.64
N PRO A 53 -10.32 7.45 8.31
CA PRO A 53 -9.50 6.66 7.39
C PRO A 53 -8.03 7.06 7.54
N TYR A 54 -7.15 6.07 7.56
CA TYR A 54 -5.71 6.29 7.66
C TYR A 54 -4.94 5.32 6.75
N PHE A 55 -3.73 5.73 6.38
CA PHE A 55 -2.71 4.82 5.87
C PHE A 55 -1.68 4.59 6.97
N TYR A 56 -1.27 3.34 7.14
CA TYR A 56 -0.16 2.98 8.01
C TYR A 56 0.99 2.45 7.16
N CYS A 57 2.20 2.93 7.43
CA CYS A 57 3.44 2.44 6.83
C CYS A 57 4.41 2.10 7.97
N GLY A 58 5.05 0.94 7.91
CA GLY A 58 6.08 0.58 8.88
C GLY A 58 7.12 -0.35 8.28
N ASP A 59 8.35 -0.23 8.77
CA ASP A 59 9.38 -1.25 8.63
C ASP A 59 9.69 -1.88 10.01
N THR A 60 10.83 -2.54 10.17
CA THR A 60 11.20 -3.19 11.43
C THR A 60 11.55 -2.20 12.56
N ALA A 61 11.81 -0.93 12.25
CA ALA A 61 12.32 0.07 13.19
C ALA A 61 11.44 1.32 13.27
N GLU A 62 10.78 1.69 12.18
CA GLU A 62 10.05 2.95 12.04
C GLU A 62 8.58 2.69 11.70
N HIS A 63 7.69 3.48 12.31
CA HIS A 63 6.25 3.39 12.12
C HIS A 63 5.66 4.78 11.87
N GLN A 64 4.89 4.92 10.80
CA GLN A 64 4.22 6.16 10.42
C GLN A 64 2.75 5.91 10.10
N VAL A 65 1.91 6.86 10.48
CA VAL A 65 0.49 6.89 10.12
C VAL A 65 0.14 8.23 9.48
N TYR A 66 -0.75 8.17 8.51
CA TYR A 66 -1.18 9.30 7.73
C TYR A 66 -2.69 9.37 7.78
N ALA A 67 -3.23 10.40 8.43
CA ALA A 67 -4.66 10.64 8.39
C ALA A 67 -5.07 10.98 6.95
N ALA A 68 -5.95 10.17 6.36
CA ALA A 68 -6.43 10.35 4.99
C ALA A 68 -7.64 11.31 4.98
N ILE A 69 -7.43 12.52 5.52
CA ILE A 69 -8.47 13.56 5.66
C ILE A 69 -9.00 13.99 4.28
N GLN A 70 -8.17 13.88 3.25
CA GLN A 70 -8.53 14.14 1.86
C GLN A 70 -8.76 12.83 1.11
N ALA A 71 -9.79 12.82 0.25
CA ALA A 71 -10.06 11.69 -0.63
C ALA A 71 -8.84 11.38 -1.50
N ARG A 72 -8.44 10.11 -1.55
CA ARG A 72 -7.36 9.62 -2.40
C ARG A 72 -7.92 8.74 -3.52
N PRO A 73 -7.20 8.62 -4.64
CA PRO A 73 -7.55 7.64 -5.65
C PRO A 73 -7.70 6.25 -5.02
N ARG A 74 -8.64 5.46 -5.54
CA ARG A 74 -8.71 4.03 -5.20
C ARG A 74 -7.36 3.40 -5.52
N GLN A 75 -6.94 2.45 -4.70
CA GLN A 75 -5.65 1.77 -4.84
C GLN A 75 -4.42 2.70 -4.77
N TYR A 76 -4.51 3.83 -4.06
CA TYR A 76 -3.43 4.81 -3.90
C TYR A 76 -2.06 4.21 -3.55
N LEU A 77 -1.99 3.24 -2.62
CA LEU A 77 -0.73 2.58 -2.28
C LEU A 77 -0.09 1.84 -3.47
N ARG A 78 -0.90 1.32 -4.40
CA ARG A 78 -0.39 0.71 -5.65
C ARG A 78 0.16 1.76 -6.59
N SER A 79 -0.43 2.95 -6.67
CA SER A 79 0.13 4.04 -7.50
C SER A 79 1.46 4.54 -6.93
N VAL A 80 1.59 4.63 -5.60
CA VAL A 80 2.87 4.95 -4.96
C VAL A 80 3.93 3.89 -5.30
N ALA A 81 3.59 2.60 -5.15
CA ALA A 81 4.48 1.51 -5.53
C ALA A 81 4.86 1.56 -7.03
N GLY A 82 3.89 1.84 -7.90
CA GLY A 82 4.11 2.00 -9.34
C GLY A 82 5.13 3.10 -9.65
N ARG A 83 5.01 4.27 -9.02
CA ARG A 83 5.95 5.39 -9.16
C ARG A 83 7.38 5.00 -8.75
N ILE A 84 7.54 4.32 -7.62
CA ILE A 84 8.87 3.87 -7.14
C ILE A 84 9.48 2.86 -8.11
N LEU A 85 8.68 1.94 -8.63
CA LEU A 85 9.13 0.90 -9.56
C LEU A 85 9.21 1.36 -11.02
N GLY A 86 8.90 2.62 -11.33
CA GLY A 86 8.88 3.14 -12.70
C GLY A 86 7.82 2.50 -13.60
N ILE A 87 6.72 2.00 -13.02
CA ILE A 87 5.59 1.42 -13.76
C ILE A 87 4.64 2.56 -14.17
N PRO A 88 4.39 2.77 -15.47
CA PRO A 88 3.58 3.88 -15.96
C PRO A 88 2.08 3.71 -15.64
N ASP A 89 1.34 4.81 -15.61
CA ASP A 89 -0.12 4.79 -15.57
C ASP A 89 -0.70 4.26 -16.91
N PRO A 90 -1.71 3.37 -16.90
CA PRO A 90 -2.38 2.74 -15.76
C PRO A 90 -1.83 1.33 -15.43
N GLU A 91 -0.64 0.96 -15.89
CA GLU A 91 -0.09 -0.41 -15.78
C GLU A 91 0.17 -0.88 -14.34
N TRP A 92 0.28 0.04 -13.38
CA TRP A 92 0.40 -0.30 -11.96
C TRP A 92 -0.92 -0.80 -11.35
N ASP A 93 -2.08 -0.48 -11.94
CA ASP A 93 -3.36 -0.95 -11.45
C ASP A 93 -3.75 -2.27 -12.10
N TYR A 94 -3.40 -3.39 -11.46
CA TYR A 94 -3.76 -4.72 -11.95
C TYR A 94 -5.27 -5.00 -11.97
N ALA A 95 -6.11 -4.16 -11.34
CA ALA A 95 -7.55 -4.25 -11.52
C ALA A 95 -7.99 -3.73 -12.91
N VAL A 96 -7.18 -2.87 -13.52
CA VAL A 96 -7.40 -2.31 -14.86
C VAL A 96 -6.57 -3.05 -15.91
N VAL A 97 -5.28 -3.27 -15.63
CA VAL A 97 -4.31 -3.88 -16.57
C VAL A 97 -3.65 -5.11 -15.96
N VAL A 98 -4.09 -6.30 -16.36
CA VAL A 98 -3.46 -7.55 -15.92
C VAL A 98 -2.17 -7.81 -16.71
N ARG A 99 -1.01 -7.62 -16.07
CA ARG A 99 0.33 -7.93 -16.61
C ARG A 99 0.64 -9.43 -16.53
N LYS A 100 -0.02 -10.21 -17.40
CA LYS A 100 0.01 -11.69 -17.37
C LYS A 100 1.42 -12.27 -17.50
N ASP A 101 2.26 -11.65 -18.30
CA ASP A 101 3.67 -12.02 -18.48
C ASP A 101 4.46 -11.91 -17.17
N VAL A 102 4.33 -10.78 -16.47
CA VAL A 102 4.96 -10.55 -15.16
C VAL A 102 4.43 -11.54 -14.14
N LEU A 103 3.11 -11.72 -14.06
CA LEU A 103 2.49 -12.69 -13.15
C LEU A 103 3.05 -14.10 -13.38
N MET A 104 3.08 -14.56 -14.63
CA MET A 104 3.58 -15.89 -14.95
C MET A 104 5.08 -16.03 -14.69
N ALA A 105 5.88 -14.98 -14.92
CA ALA A 105 7.30 -14.97 -14.58
C ALA A 105 7.49 -15.07 -13.06
N THR A 106 6.80 -14.24 -12.28
CA THR A 106 6.85 -14.27 -10.81
C THR A 106 6.44 -15.63 -10.27
N MET A 107 5.35 -16.23 -10.77
CA MET A 107 4.92 -17.57 -10.34
C MET A 107 5.98 -18.64 -10.64
N LYS A 108 6.71 -18.55 -11.76
CA LYS A 108 7.80 -19.47 -12.09
C LYS A 108 9.01 -19.29 -11.18
N GLU A 109 9.41 -18.05 -10.94
CA GLU A 109 10.56 -17.73 -10.09
C GLU A 109 10.32 -18.11 -8.62
N THR A 110 9.10 -17.88 -8.13
CA THR A 110 8.71 -18.17 -6.76
C THR A 110 8.28 -19.62 -6.54
N ALA A 111 8.15 -20.44 -7.60
CA ALA A 111 7.66 -21.82 -7.52
C ALA A 111 8.46 -22.72 -6.55
N ARG A 112 9.72 -22.38 -6.29
CA ARG A 112 10.63 -23.14 -5.43
C ARG A 112 10.90 -22.47 -4.08
N TRP A 113 10.26 -21.33 -3.80
CA TRP A 113 10.44 -20.68 -2.51
C TRP A 113 9.97 -21.61 -1.38
N ARG A 114 10.87 -21.82 -0.43
CA ARG A 114 10.63 -22.60 0.78
C ARG A 114 10.94 -21.67 1.95
N LEU A 115 9.95 -21.47 2.80
CA LEU A 115 10.18 -20.86 4.10
C LEU A 115 10.46 -22.01 5.07
N SER A 116 11.68 -22.06 5.59
CA SER A 116 11.95 -22.84 6.79
C SER A 116 11.54 -21.97 7.96
N LEU A 117 10.35 -22.22 8.50
CA LEU A 117 9.96 -21.61 9.76
C LEU A 117 10.71 -22.36 10.90
N PRO A 118 11.27 -21.64 11.88
CA PRO A 118 11.88 -22.24 13.06
C PRO A 118 10.88 -23.02 13.92
#